data_AF-A0A859DQZ9-F1
#
_entry.id   AF-A0A859DQZ9-F1
#
_cell.length_a   1.000
_cell.length_b   1.000
_cell.length_c   1.000
_cell.angle_alpha   90.00
_cell.angle_beta   90.00
_cell.angle_gamma   90.00
#
_symmetry.space_group_name_H-M   'P 1'
#
loop_
_entity.id
_entity.type
_entity.pdbx_description
1 polymer ?
#
loop_
_entity_poly.entity_id
_entity_poly.type
_entity_poly.pdbx_seq_one_letter_code
_entity_poly.pdbx_strand_id
1 'polypeptide(L)'
;MTFKDFVELTRPVIGGRGGVQKYVRSLFDAILTDDGRDILDDYSDSSYKAYANGTTQITEIAKAMSPHLDQVEFASFIFEFGESAQLELCERFKPYLPEINARNVGDEIADLFAGIIRTAAAVKRKSSTSPEDDAEPIEAEVVDDEKPSGAATEDPKMTVIQHQINVIQNGEKNFNLTNNGTMNFKF
;
A
#
# COMPACT_ATOMS: atom_id res chain seq x y z
N MET A 1 0.45 -14.23 -5.89
CA MET A 1 1.30 -14.19 -4.68
C MET A 1 1.36 -12.77 -4.12
N THR A 2 1.75 -12.56 -2.87
CA THR A 2 1.95 -11.22 -2.30
C THR A 2 3.37 -10.71 -2.53
N PHE A 3 3.62 -9.41 -2.32
CA PHE A 3 4.98 -8.84 -2.40
C PHE A 3 5.94 -9.46 -1.38
N LYS A 4 5.45 -9.75 -0.17
CA LYS A 4 6.24 -10.44 0.86
C LYS A 4 6.73 -11.79 0.35
N ASP A 5 5.82 -12.61 -0.20
CA ASP A 5 6.17 -13.94 -0.71
C ASP A 5 7.22 -13.84 -1.83
N PHE A 6 7.05 -12.86 -2.73
CA PHE A 6 8.02 -12.59 -3.79
C PHE A 6 9.41 -12.25 -3.25
N VAL A 7 9.49 -11.40 -2.22
CA VAL A 7 10.76 -11.05 -1.55
C VAL A 7 11.38 -12.28 -0.86
N GLU A 8 10.58 -13.10 -0.18
CA GLU A 8 11.06 -14.31 0.50
C GLU A 8 11.63 -15.35 -0.48
N LEU A 9 11.05 -15.45 -1.69
CA LEU A 9 11.54 -16.35 -2.73
C LEU A 9 12.83 -15.85 -3.39
N THR A 10 12.93 -14.56 -3.67
CA THR A 10 14.03 -13.98 -4.46
C THR A 10 15.25 -13.64 -3.61
N ARG A 11 15.06 -13.16 -2.38
CA ARG A 11 16.14 -12.64 -1.54
C ARG A 11 17.28 -13.64 -1.27
N PRO A 12 17.05 -14.94 -1.03
CA PRO A 12 18.13 -15.89 -0.82
C PRO A 12 19.05 -16.06 -2.03
N VAL A 13 18.55 -15.76 -3.23
CA VAL A 13 19.27 -15.95 -4.50
C VAL A 13 19.95 -14.66 -4.96
N ILE A 14 19.21 -13.55 -4.95
CA ILE A 14 19.66 -12.28 -5.55
C ILE A 14 19.70 -11.11 -4.54
N GLY A 15 19.48 -11.38 -3.25
CA GLY A 15 19.39 -10.34 -2.22
C GLY A 15 20.72 -9.79 -1.70
N GLY A 16 21.83 -10.45 -2.03
CA GLY A 16 23.17 -10.09 -1.55
C GLY A 16 23.31 -10.15 -0.02
N ARG A 17 24.39 -9.54 0.50
CA ARG A 17 24.70 -9.49 1.95
C ARG A 17 24.11 -8.28 2.66
N GLY A 18 23.39 -7.42 1.94
CA GLY A 18 22.83 -6.17 2.45
C GLY A 18 21.63 -6.37 3.37
N GLY A 19 21.23 -5.28 4.03
CA GLY A 19 19.96 -5.22 4.75
C GLY A 19 18.77 -5.40 3.81
N VAL A 20 17.67 -5.97 4.31
CA VAL A 20 16.46 -6.26 3.52
C VAL A 20 15.89 -5.01 2.84
N GLN A 21 16.00 -3.86 3.50
CA GLN A 21 15.52 -2.60 2.98
C GLN A 21 16.28 -2.15 1.74
N LYS A 22 17.60 -2.40 1.69
CA LYS A 22 18.42 -2.10 0.51
C LYS A 22 18.01 -3.00 -0.65
N TYR A 23 17.80 -4.28 -0.37
CA TYR A 23 17.34 -5.23 -1.37
C TYR A 23 15.97 -4.85 -1.95
N VAL A 24 14.99 -4.53 -1.10
CA VAL A 24 13.66 -4.08 -1.54
C VAL A 24 13.75 -2.81 -2.37
N ARG A 25 14.57 -1.83 -1.96
CA ARG A 25 14.78 -0.62 -2.75
C ARG A 25 15.38 -0.95 -4.12
N SER A 26 16.38 -1.83 -4.19
CA SER A 26 16.97 -2.27 -5.46
C SER A 26 15.97 -3.00 -6.36
N LEU A 27 15.05 -3.81 -5.80
CA LEU A 27 13.99 -4.42 -6.59
C LEU A 27 13.10 -3.37 -7.24
N PHE A 28 12.65 -2.36 -6.47
CA PHE A 28 11.82 -1.30 -7.02
C PHE A 28 12.59 -0.43 -8.02
N ASP A 29 13.84 -0.10 -7.74
CA ASP A 29 14.71 0.67 -8.64
C ASP A 29 14.90 -0.03 -9.99
N ALA A 30 15.08 -1.35 -9.97
CA ALA A 30 15.31 -2.17 -11.17
C ALA A 30 14.06 -2.35 -12.05
N ILE A 31 12.85 -2.17 -11.51
CA ILE A 31 11.60 -2.28 -12.30
C ILE A 31 11.06 -0.91 -12.71
N LEU A 32 11.73 0.18 -12.34
CA LEU A 32 11.32 1.53 -12.71
C LEU A 32 12.13 2.01 -13.91
N THR A 33 11.46 2.74 -14.79
CA THR A 33 12.11 3.60 -15.78
C THR A 33 12.95 4.67 -15.07
N ASP A 34 13.95 5.23 -15.75
CA ASP A 34 14.84 6.26 -15.19
C ASP A 34 14.09 7.46 -14.59
N ASP A 35 12.96 7.85 -15.18
CA ASP A 35 12.12 8.98 -14.74
C ASP A 35 11.21 8.66 -13.55
N GLY A 36 11.07 7.38 -13.16
CA GLY A 36 10.28 6.97 -12.00
C GLY A 36 11.09 6.71 -10.73
N ARG A 37 12.42 6.77 -10.78
CA ARG A 37 13.29 6.37 -9.65
C ARG A 37 13.24 7.33 -8.47
N ASP A 38 12.91 8.61 -8.69
CA ASP A 38 12.77 9.62 -7.64
C ASP A 38 11.62 9.33 -6.66
N ILE A 39 10.59 8.58 -7.09
CA ILE A 39 9.52 8.05 -6.26
C ILE A 39 10.06 7.32 -5.02
N LEU A 40 11.22 6.67 -5.15
CA LEU A 40 11.82 5.89 -4.06
C LEU A 40 12.36 6.77 -2.94
N ASP A 41 12.72 8.03 -3.21
CA ASP A 41 13.28 8.92 -2.19
C ASP A 41 12.24 9.41 -1.17
N ASP A 42 10.95 9.28 -1.49
CA ASP A 42 9.84 9.59 -0.58
C ASP A 42 9.65 8.53 0.53
N TYR A 43 10.34 7.39 0.43
CA TYR A 43 10.18 6.26 1.35
C TYR A 43 11.46 5.96 2.13
N SER A 44 11.31 5.74 3.44
CA SER A 44 12.45 5.45 4.32
C SER A 44 12.88 3.98 4.29
N ASP A 45 14.11 3.71 4.74
CA ASP A 45 14.62 2.36 5.04
C ASP A 45 13.65 1.52 5.89
N SER A 46 12.97 2.15 6.84
CA SER A 46 12.00 1.47 7.70
C SER A 46 10.74 1.05 6.94
N SER A 47 10.29 1.86 5.97
CA SER A 47 9.17 1.56 5.09
C SER A 47 9.47 0.33 4.23
N TYR A 48 10.65 0.30 3.58
CA TYR A 48 11.07 -0.84 2.76
C TYR A 48 11.18 -2.14 3.56
N LYS A 49 11.70 -2.06 4.78
CA LYS A 49 11.73 -3.20 5.70
C LYS A 49 10.32 -3.68 6.07
N ALA A 50 9.39 -2.76 6.30
CA ALA A 50 8.01 -3.09 6.61
C ALA A 50 7.29 -3.77 5.43
N TYR A 51 7.58 -3.35 4.19
CA TYR A 51 7.07 -4.01 2.98
C TYR A 51 7.59 -5.43 2.84
N ALA A 52 8.90 -5.64 3.00
CA ALA A 52 9.51 -6.97 2.96
C ALA A 52 8.90 -7.93 4.00
N ASN A 53 8.62 -7.43 5.20
CA ASN A 53 8.06 -8.25 6.28
C ASN A 53 6.54 -8.45 6.15
N GLY A 54 5.88 -7.73 5.23
CA GLY A 54 4.43 -7.71 5.09
C GLY A 54 3.68 -7.01 6.22
N THR A 55 4.36 -6.25 7.10
CA THR A 55 3.70 -5.46 8.15
C THR A 55 3.01 -4.23 7.59
N THR A 56 3.40 -3.80 6.39
CA THR A 56 2.77 -2.72 5.65
C THR A 56 2.58 -3.14 4.20
N GLN A 57 1.43 -2.84 3.63
CA GLN A 57 1.16 -3.11 2.22
C GLN A 57 1.87 -2.08 1.33
N ILE A 58 2.27 -2.50 0.13
CA ILE A 58 2.91 -1.63 -0.85
C ILE A 58 1.91 -0.73 -1.62
N THR A 59 0.64 -0.64 -1.20
CA THR A 59 -0.44 -0.01 -1.97
C THR A 59 -0.11 1.41 -2.45
N GLU A 60 0.40 2.28 -1.57
CA GLU A 60 0.65 3.68 -1.94
C GLU A 60 1.87 3.82 -2.86
N ILE A 61 3.00 3.16 -2.53
CA ILE A 61 4.18 3.15 -3.41
C ILE A 61 3.87 2.47 -4.75
N ALA A 62 3.06 1.42 -4.76
CA ALA A 62 2.65 0.73 -5.98
C ALA A 62 1.83 1.62 -6.91
N LYS A 63 0.94 2.47 -6.37
CA LYS A 63 0.21 3.47 -7.18
C LYS A 63 1.16 4.46 -7.83
N ALA A 64 2.15 4.95 -7.07
CA ALA A 64 3.15 5.87 -7.59
C ALA A 64 4.01 5.21 -8.68
N MET A 65 4.48 3.98 -8.46
CA MET A 65 5.35 3.24 -9.40
C MET A 65 4.63 2.74 -10.67
N SER A 66 3.32 2.46 -10.59
CA SER A 66 2.57 1.78 -11.67
C SER A 66 2.70 2.41 -13.07
N PRO A 67 2.74 3.75 -13.25
CA PRO A 67 2.93 4.38 -14.55
C PRO A 67 4.35 4.24 -15.13
N HIS A 68 5.34 3.88 -14.31
CA HIS A 68 6.77 3.92 -14.63
C HIS A 68 7.41 2.54 -14.67
N LEU A 69 6.61 1.48 -14.83
CA LEU A 69 7.15 0.12 -14.81
C LEU A 69 7.87 -0.22 -16.11
N ASP A 70 9.12 -0.63 -15.99
CA ASP A 70 9.94 -1.19 -17.07
C ASP A 70 10.24 -2.66 -16.78
N GLN A 71 9.48 -3.54 -17.42
CA GLN A 71 9.66 -4.99 -17.30
C GLN A 71 10.93 -5.47 -18.01
N VAL A 72 11.37 -4.77 -19.05
CA VAL A 72 12.56 -5.13 -19.84
C VAL A 72 13.82 -4.82 -19.05
N GLU A 73 13.85 -3.68 -18.36
CA GLU A 73 14.94 -3.32 -17.45
C GLU A 73 15.04 -4.34 -16.30
N PHE A 74 13.90 -4.72 -15.70
CA PHE A 74 13.90 -5.72 -14.63
C PHE A 74 14.34 -7.11 -15.11
N ALA A 75 13.91 -7.54 -16.30
CA ALA A 75 14.36 -8.79 -16.89
C ALA A 75 15.89 -8.79 -17.07
N SER A 76 16.46 -7.68 -17.56
CA SER A 76 17.90 -7.49 -17.71
C SER A 76 18.62 -7.58 -16.36
N PHE A 77 18.08 -6.93 -15.31
CA PHE A 77 18.59 -7.04 -13.94
C PHE A 77 18.65 -8.49 -13.45
N ILE A 78 17.65 -9.33 -13.73
CA ILE A 78 17.69 -10.76 -13.37
C ILE A 78 18.81 -11.50 -14.11
N PHE A 79 19.04 -11.19 -15.38
CA PHE A 79 20.08 -11.86 -16.17
C PHE A 79 21.51 -11.53 -15.71
N GLU A 80 21.72 -10.42 -15.00
CA GLU A 80 23.04 -10.04 -14.44
C GLU A 80 23.56 -10.97 -13.33
N PHE A 81 22.67 -11.69 -12.62
CA PHE A 81 23.06 -12.58 -11.51
C PHE A 81 23.68 -13.92 -11.96
N GLY A 82 23.78 -14.15 -13.28
CA GLY A 82 24.37 -15.35 -13.87
C GLY A 82 23.47 -16.59 -13.83
N GLU A 83 23.84 -17.60 -14.63
CA GLU A 83 23.01 -18.78 -14.90
C GLU A 83 22.65 -19.57 -13.64
N SER A 84 23.57 -19.70 -12.67
CA SER A 84 23.29 -20.43 -11.43
C SER A 84 22.17 -19.80 -10.60
N ALA A 85 22.14 -18.47 -10.51
CA ALA A 85 21.08 -17.76 -9.80
C ALA A 85 19.74 -17.87 -10.55
N GLN A 86 19.79 -17.74 -11.88
CA GLN A 86 18.63 -17.89 -12.76
C GLN A 86 17.98 -19.28 -12.63
N LEU A 87 18.78 -20.34 -12.60
CA LEU A 87 18.27 -21.71 -12.39
C LEU A 87 17.65 -21.89 -11.00
N GLU A 88 18.26 -21.33 -9.94
CA GLU A 88 17.67 -21.40 -8.59
C GLU A 88 16.33 -20.62 -8.53
N LEU A 89 16.25 -19.46 -9.20
CA LEU A 89 14.98 -18.73 -9.34
C LEU A 89 13.93 -19.58 -10.07
N CYS A 90 14.29 -20.28 -11.16
CA CYS A 90 13.37 -21.17 -11.87
C CYS A 90 12.77 -22.23 -10.93
N GLU A 91 13.61 -22.91 -10.15
CA GLU A 91 13.15 -23.95 -9.22
C GLU A 91 12.25 -23.39 -8.11
N ARG A 92 12.57 -22.21 -7.57
CA ARG A 92 11.76 -21.54 -6.54
C ARG A 92 10.41 -21.05 -7.06
N PHE A 93 10.36 -20.58 -8.30
CA PHE A 93 9.14 -20.03 -8.90
C PHE A 93 8.28 -21.06 -9.64
N LYS A 94 8.78 -22.28 -9.88
CA LYS A 94 8.06 -23.38 -10.53
C LYS A 94 6.62 -23.63 -10.04
N PRO A 95 6.31 -23.54 -8.73
CA PRO A 95 4.94 -23.72 -8.24
C PRO A 95 3.97 -22.62 -8.69
N TYR A 96 4.47 -21.47 -9.11
CA TYR A 96 3.70 -20.30 -9.52
C TYR A 96 3.79 -20.04 -11.03
N LEU A 97 4.91 -20.42 -11.65
CA LEU A 97 5.23 -20.25 -13.07
C LEU A 97 5.72 -21.60 -13.62
N PRO A 98 4.82 -22.53 -13.96
CA PRO A 98 5.20 -23.91 -14.32
C PRO A 98 6.13 -24.01 -15.55
N GLU A 99 5.99 -23.07 -16.48
CA GLU A 99 6.75 -23.02 -17.74
C GLU A 99 8.07 -22.23 -17.62
N ILE A 100 8.43 -21.77 -16.41
CA ILE A 100 9.65 -21.01 -16.19
C ILE A 100 10.90 -21.86 -16.46
N ASN A 101 11.86 -21.27 -17.15
CA ASN A 101 13.13 -21.89 -17.50
C ASN A 101 14.20 -20.81 -17.72
N ALA A 102 15.46 -21.23 -17.89
CA ALA A 102 16.60 -20.32 -18.01
C ALA A 102 16.50 -19.32 -19.17
N ARG A 103 15.64 -19.54 -20.17
CA ARG A 103 15.47 -18.61 -21.31
C ARG A 103 14.47 -17.50 -21.05
N ASN A 104 13.45 -17.75 -20.23
CA ASN A 104 12.36 -16.79 -19.97
C ASN A 104 12.29 -16.33 -18.51
N VAL A 105 13.18 -16.80 -17.62
CA VAL A 105 13.16 -16.47 -16.18
C VAL A 105 13.14 -14.96 -15.91
N GLY A 106 13.87 -14.16 -16.68
CA GLY A 106 13.86 -12.70 -16.56
C GLY A 106 12.48 -12.12 -16.85
N ASP A 107 11.92 -12.47 -18.02
CA ASP A 107 10.62 -11.98 -18.48
C ASP A 107 9.48 -12.44 -17.54
N GLU A 108 9.44 -13.72 -17.18
CA GLU A 108 8.38 -14.29 -16.34
C GLU A 108 8.39 -13.69 -14.92
N ILE A 109 9.57 -13.47 -14.33
CA ILE A 109 9.68 -12.83 -13.01
C ILE A 109 9.36 -11.34 -13.10
N ALA A 110 9.76 -10.65 -14.17
CA ALA A 110 9.41 -9.24 -14.40
C ALA A 110 7.89 -9.05 -14.56
N ASP A 111 7.24 -9.92 -15.33
CA ASP A 111 5.78 -9.93 -15.51
C ASP A 111 5.05 -10.20 -14.21
N LEU A 112 5.50 -11.20 -13.46
CA LEU A 112 4.96 -11.52 -12.14
C LEU A 112 5.12 -10.34 -11.17
N PHE A 113 6.29 -9.71 -11.13
CA PHE A 113 6.56 -8.61 -10.22
C PHE A 113 5.74 -7.36 -10.57
N ALA A 114 5.69 -6.98 -11.85
CA ALA A 114 4.81 -5.92 -12.32
C ALA A 114 3.34 -6.21 -12.01
N GLY A 115 2.90 -7.46 -12.16
CA GLY A 115 1.56 -7.92 -11.80
C GLY A 115 1.25 -7.72 -10.31
N ILE A 116 2.20 -8.00 -9.42
CA ILE A 116 2.07 -7.75 -7.98
C ILE A 116 1.92 -6.25 -7.71
N ILE A 117 2.72 -5.40 -8.35
CA ILE A 117 2.65 -3.94 -8.19
C ILE A 117 1.29 -3.42 -8.67
N ARG A 118 0.88 -3.77 -9.90
CA ARG A 118 -0.41 -3.34 -10.47
C ARG A 118 -1.60 -3.81 -9.61
N THR A 119 -1.54 -5.04 -9.10
CA THR A 119 -2.57 -5.58 -8.19
C THR A 119 -2.63 -4.77 -6.90
N ALA A 120 -1.49 -4.45 -6.29
CA ALA A 120 -1.45 -3.65 -5.08
C ALA A 120 -1.92 -2.21 -5.30
N ALA A 121 -1.62 -1.63 -6.46
CA ALA A 121 -2.06 -0.29 -6.85
C ALA A 121 -3.59 -0.21 -7.05
N ALA A 122 -4.18 -1.28 -7.58
CA ALA A 122 -5.62 -1.37 -7.82
C ALA A 122 -6.47 -1.50 -6.54
N VAL A 123 -5.85 -1.72 -5.38
CA VAL A 123 -6.56 -1.77 -4.10
C VAL A 123 -7.16 -0.40 -3.79
N LYS A 124 -8.46 -0.25 -4.07
CA LYS A 124 -9.24 0.90 -3.63
C LYS A 124 -9.35 0.85 -2.11
N ARG A 125 -9.15 1.99 -1.45
CA ARG A 125 -9.54 2.14 -0.05
C ARG A 125 -11.02 1.76 0.02
N LYS A 126 -11.37 0.82 0.91
CA LYS A 126 -12.77 0.63 1.30
C LYS A 126 -13.19 1.96 1.91
N SER A 127 -13.98 2.75 1.20
CA SER A 127 -14.70 3.84 1.81
C SER A 127 -15.50 3.21 2.94
N SER A 128 -15.35 3.73 4.15
CA SER A 128 -16.32 3.45 5.21
C SER A 128 -17.66 4.02 4.74
N THR A 129 -18.43 3.21 4.01
CA THR A 129 -19.84 3.44 3.79
C THR A 129 -20.47 3.33 5.17
N SER A 130 -20.84 4.48 5.75
CA SER A 130 -21.92 4.52 6.74
C SER A 130 -23.11 3.72 6.19
N PRO A 131 -23.87 2.98 7.01
CA PRO A 131 -25.02 2.24 6.51
C PRO A 131 -26.06 3.27 6.04
N GLU A 132 -26.06 3.56 4.74
CA GLU A 132 -27.17 4.27 4.11
C GLU A 132 -28.20 3.20 3.77
N ASP A 133 -29.29 3.32 4.50
CA ASP A 133 -30.52 2.56 4.42
C ASP A 133 -31.03 2.52 2.98
N ASP A 134 -31.44 1.32 2.59
CA ASP A 134 -32.06 0.99 1.32
C ASP A 134 -33.44 1.69 1.26
N ALA A 135 -33.52 2.83 0.59
CA ALA A 135 -34.79 3.49 0.30
C ALA A 135 -34.76 4.12 -1.10
N GLU A 136 -35.59 3.56 -1.98
CA GLU A 136 -35.82 4.02 -3.35
C GLU A 136 -36.26 5.49 -3.43
N PRO A 137 -35.91 6.24 -4.50
CA PRO A 137 -36.31 7.62 -4.64
C PRO A 137 -37.79 7.71 -5.03
N ILE A 138 -38.63 8.16 -4.10
CA ILE A 138 -40.00 8.58 -4.41
C ILE A 138 -40.00 10.04 -4.92
N GLU A 139 -40.51 10.25 -6.13
CA GLU A 139 -40.81 11.58 -6.67
C GLU A 139 -42.00 12.18 -5.92
N ALA A 140 -41.84 13.38 -5.35
CA ALA A 140 -42.94 14.11 -4.72
C ALA A 140 -43.13 15.47 -5.40
N GLU A 141 -44.28 15.61 -6.07
CA GLU A 141 -44.83 16.88 -6.57
C GLU A 141 -44.95 17.91 -5.44
N VAL A 142 -44.50 19.13 -5.71
CA VAL A 142 -44.65 20.28 -4.83
C VAL A 142 -46.07 20.86 -4.96
N VAL A 143 -46.88 20.73 -3.91
CA VAL A 143 -48.08 21.55 -3.72
C VAL A 143 -47.91 22.37 -2.44
N ASP A 144 -47.95 23.67 -2.65
CA ASP A 144 -47.73 24.76 -1.70
C ASP A 144 -49.06 25.08 -1.01
N ASP A 145 -49.15 24.98 0.33
CA ASP A 145 -50.21 25.65 1.09
C ASP A 145 -49.84 25.86 2.59
N GLU A 146 -50.50 26.85 3.18
CA GLU A 146 -50.13 27.72 4.30
C GLU A 146 -49.74 27.13 5.69
N LYS A 147 -48.90 27.94 6.39
CA LYS A 147 -48.46 27.98 7.81
C LYS A 147 -49.64 28.08 8.84
N PRO A 148 -49.41 28.21 10.19
CA PRO A 148 -48.36 27.74 11.13
C PRO A 148 -48.91 27.05 12.40
N SER A 149 -48.07 26.34 13.18
CA SER A 149 -48.09 26.12 14.66
C SER A 149 -47.37 24.79 14.92
N GLY A 150 -46.55 24.53 15.94
CA GLY A 150 -46.18 25.18 17.18
C GLY A 150 -45.37 24.14 17.98
N ALA A 151 -44.31 24.57 18.66
CA ALA A 151 -43.58 23.93 19.77
C ALA A 151 -43.38 22.40 19.78
N ALA A 152 -42.13 21.95 19.60
CA ALA A 152 -41.50 20.93 20.46
C ALA A 152 -39.97 20.99 20.34
N THR A 153 -39.34 20.91 21.50
CA THR A 153 -37.91 20.93 21.81
C THR A 153 -37.20 19.65 21.39
N GLU A 154 -36.07 19.73 20.67
CA GLU A 154 -35.10 18.63 20.58
C GLU A 154 -33.67 19.20 20.50
N ASP A 155 -32.86 18.87 21.51
CA ASP A 155 -31.49 19.32 21.73
C ASP A 155 -30.55 18.97 20.56
N PRO A 156 -29.76 19.93 20.02
CA PRO A 156 -28.67 19.59 19.13
C PRO A 156 -27.55 18.94 19.94
N LYS A 157 -27.38 17.61 19.81
CA LYS A 157 -26.19 16.91 20.30
C LYS A 157 -24.96 17.42 19.54
N MET A 158 -24.25 18.38 20.14
CA MET A 158 -23.00 18.90 19.61
C MET A 158 -21.85 17.98 20.05
N THR A 159 -21.27 17.23 19.12
CA THR A 159 -20.06 16.43 19.38
C THR A 159 -18.83 17.32 19.19
N VAL A 160 -18.04 17.51 20.25
CA VAL A 160 -16.80 18.30 20.24
C VAL A 160 -15.61 17.34 20.27
N ILE A 161 -14.77 17.36 19.23
CA ILE A 161 -13.51 16.61 19.19
C ILE A 161 -12.41 17.54 19.72
N GLN A 162 -11.81 17.21 20.86
CA GLN A 162 -10.75 18.00 21.47
C GLN A 162 -9.43 17.24 21.40
N HIS A 163 -8.45 17.77 20.66
CA HIS A 163 -7.09 17.23 20.61
C HIS A 163 -6.26 17.88 21.72
N GLN A 164 -5.95 17.14 22.78
CA GLN A 164 -4.95 17.56 23.77
C GLN A 164 -3.64 16.80 23.53
N ILE A 165 -2.55 17.53 23.33
CA ILE A 165 -1.21 16.96 23.16
C ILE A 165 -0.52 16.98 24.53
N ASN A 166 -0.25 15.80 25.08
CA ASN A 166 0.55 15.67 26.29
C ASN A 166 2.01 15.42 25.89
N VAL A 167 2.90 16.35 26.23
CA VAL A 167 4.35 16.19 26.01
C VAL A 167 4.99 15.69 27.30
N ILE A 168 5.58 14.49 27.28
CA ILE A 168 6.39 13.95 28.38
C ILE A 168 7.86 13.99 27.94
N GLN A 169 8.69 14.78 28.61
CA GLN A 169 10.10 14.94 28.28
C GLN A 169 10.98 14.04 29.18
N ASN A 170 11.56 12.99 28.61
CA ASN A 170 12.58 12.16 29.24
C ASN A 170 13.91 12.28 28.47
N GLY A 171 14.66 13.35 28.69
CA GLY A 171 15.98 13.57 28.08
C GLY A 171 15.93 13.70 26.55
N GLU A 172 16.96 13.22 25.84
CA GLU A 172 17.14 13.38 24.38
C GLU A 172 16.10 12.66 23.49
N LYS A 173 15.08 12.02 24.09
CA LYS A 173 14.03 11.30 23.35
C LYS A 173 12.66 11.88 23.68
N ASN A 174 12.03 12.48 22.68
CA ASN A 174 10.65 12.96 22.76
C ASN A 174 9.69 11.82 22.42
N PHE A 175 8.73 11.54 23.30
CA PHE A 175 7.63 10.62 23.04
C PHE A 175 6.32 11.40 22.95
N ASN A 176 5.73 11.44 21.76
CA ASN A 176 4.45 12.11 21.53
C ASN A 176 3.31 11.09 21.64
N LEU A 177 2.48 11.22 22.66
CA LEU A 177 1.24 10.46 22.81
C LEU A 177 0.06 11.37 22.49
N THR A 178 -0.66 11.07 21.41
CA THR A 178 -1.88 11.80 21.03
C THR A 178 -3.10 10.98 21.46
N ASN A 179 -3.95 11.54 22.32
CA ASN A 179 -5.19 10.92 22.75
C ASN A 179 -6.35 11.42 21.87
N ASN A 180 -7.01 10.52 21.15
CA ASN A 180 -8.13 10.82 20.24
C ASN A 180 -9.51 10.56 20.87
N GLY A 181 -9.65 10.75 22.19
CA GLY A 181 -10.91 10.52 22.89
C GLY A 181 -12.03 11.47 22.45
N THR A 182 -13.20 10.91 22.09
CA THR A 182 -14.43 11.67 21.82
C THR A 182 -15.17 11.94 23.13
N MET A 183 -15.42 13.21 23.47
CA MET A 183 -16.28 13.59 24.61
C MET A 183 -17.71 13.85 24.14
N ASN A 184 -18.68 13.13 24.71
CA ASN A 184 -20.10 13.33 24.45
C ASN A 184 -20.74 14.05 25.65
N PHE A 185 -21.26 15.26 25.43
CA PHE A 185 -22.06 15.97 26.41
C PHE A 185 -23.52 15.54 26.27
N LYS A 186 -24.14 15.14 27.38
CA LYS A 186 -25.59 14.97 27.48
C LYS A 186 -26.09 16.11 28.35
N PHE A 187 -26.92 16.98 27.78
CA PHE A 187 -27.69 17.97 28.54
C PHE A 187 -29.00 17.33 28.99
#